data_AF-A0A521K943-F1
#
_entry.id   AF-A0A521K943-F1
#
_cell.length_a   1.000
_cell.length_b   1.000
_cell.length_c   1.000
_cell.angle_alpha   90.00
_cell.angle_beta   90.00
_cell.angle_gamma   90.00
#
_symmetry.space_group_name_H-M   'P 1'
#
loop_
_entity.id
_entity.type
_entity.pdbx_description
1 polymer ?
#
loop_
_entity_poly.entity_id
_entity_poly.type
_entity_poly.pdbx_seq_one_letter_code
_entity_poly.pdbx_strand_id
1 'polypeptide(L)'
;MDTNPQTQGILGSPIITKLGAIFLIVAIVFIGAKTLNAIVNFDTISEPASNTISVQGEGKISAAPDIALISFTVSENGDNSADAQDAVAKKIKVALEGLKGLKIADKDIKTGSYSVYPRYANQQPCYAGQPCVYGEQKIVGFTASQTVEVKVRAIDETGKVLSVLGDAGISNLNGPNFTLDDPDAVRAEARKEAIKEARAKAKQLASDLGVRIVRVVNYSENGAYPPMPYFKNDMMAAGSAAPREEIALPAGENDIIVNVSVVYEIR
;
A
#
# COMPACT_ATOMS: atom_id res chain seq x y z
N MET A 1 -83.87 -38.77 -15.16
CA MET A 1 -83.35 -37.39 -15.19
C MET A 1 -82.10 -37.38 -14.31
N ASP A 2 -81.03 -38.04 -14.72
CA ASP A 2 -80.00 -37.67 -15.71
C ASP A 2 -78.95 -36.67 -15.21
N THR A 3 -77.69 -37.02 -15.53
CA THR A 3 -76.39 -36.32 -15.37
C THR A 3 -75.77 -36.41 -13.97
N ASN A 4 -74.49 -36.76 -13.76
CA ASN A 4 -73.28 -36.63 -14.59
C ASN A 4 -72.15 -37.54 -14.01
N PRO A 5 -71.22 -38.11 -14.82
CA PRO A 5 -70.08 -38.90 -14.36
C PRO A 5 -68.81 -38.05 -14.14
N GLN A 6 -67.74 -38.71 -13.66
CA GLN A 6 -66.33 -38.26 -13.61
C GLN A 6 -65.82 -37.61 -12.32
N THR A 7 -65.34 -38.45 -11.41
CA THR A 7 -64.11 -38.20 -10.63
C THR A 7 -63.50 -39.55 -10.24
N GLN A 8 -62.89 -40.27 -11.20
CA GLN A 8 -61.96 -41.33 -10.82
C GLN A 8 -60.66 -40.67 -10.35
N GLY A 9 -60.42 -40.79 -9.05
CA GLY A 9 -59.30 -40.20 -8.36
C GLY A 9 -57.96 -40.62 -8.94
N ILE A 10 -57.15 -39.63 -9.29
CA ILE A 10 -55.75 -39.75 -9.72
C ILE A 10 -54.87 -40.45 -8.66
N LEU A 11 -55.39 -40.67 -7.43
CA LEU A 11 -54.69 -41.37 -6.35
C LEU A 11 -54.79 -42.90 -6.37
N GLY A 12 -55.58 -43.52 -7.27
CA GLY A 12 -55.78 -44.97 -7.28
C GLY A 12 -54.75 -45.79 -8.07
N SER A 13 -53.76 -45.17 -8.73
CA SER A 13 -52.82 -45.91 -9.57
C SER A 13 -51.71 -46.55 -8.73
N PRO A 14 -51.42 -47.86 -8.89
CA PRO A 14 -50.36 -48.55 -8.16
C PRO A 14 -48.95 -48.01 -8.48
N ILE A 15 -48.84 -47.17 -9.51
CA ILE A 15 -47.61 -46.50 -9.92
C ILE A 15 -47.36 -45.26 -9.05
N ILE A 16 -48.42 -44.49 -8.75
CA ILE A 16 -48.33 -43.26 -7.95
C ILE A 16 -48.04 -43.58 -6.48
N THR A 17 -48.60 -44.66 -5.94
CA THR A 17 -48.30 -45.12 -4.57
C THR A 17 -46.86 -45.63 -4.42
N LYS A 18 -46.33 -46.33 -5.43
CA LYS A 18 -44.92 -46.78 -5.45
C LYS A 18 -43.95 -45.60 -5.57
N LEU A 19 -44.25 -44.61 -6.40
CA LEU A 19 -43.43 -43.39 -6.52
C LEU A 19 -43.43 -42.57 -5.22
N GLY A 20 -44.59 -42.46 -4.56
CA GLY A 20 -44.70 -41.81 -3.24
C GLY A 20 -43.85 -42.53 -2.17
N ALA A 21 -43.86 -43.86 -2.14
CA ALA A 21 -43.05 -44.64 -1.20
C ALA A 21 -41.54 -44.47 -1.45
N ILE A 22 -41.10 -44.45 -2.71
CA ILE A 22 -39.69 -44.21 -3.07
C ILE A 22 -39.26 -42.81 -2.64
N PHE A 23 -40.09 -41.79 -2.89
CA PHE A 23 -39.80 -40.42 -2.48
C PHE A 23 -39.64 -40.31 -0.96
N LEU A 24 -40.49 -40.99 -0.19
CA LEU A 24 -40.45 -41.00 1.28
C LEU A 24 -39.17 -41.65 1.81
N ILE A 25 -38.72 -42.76 1.19
CA ILE A 25 -37.46 -43.42 1.54
C ILE A 25 -36.26 -42.51 1.25
N VAL A 26 -36.24 -41.86 0.08
CA VAL A 26 -35.17 -40.92 -0.29
C VAL A 26 -35.15 -39.71 0.66
N ALA A 27 -36.31 -39.18 1.04
CA ALA A 27 -36.41 -38.09 2.00
C ALA A 27 -35.88 -38.50 3.40
N ILE A 28 -36.21 -39.70 3.88
CA ILE A 28 -35.70 -40.22 5.15
C ILE A 28 -34.19 -40.40 5.11
N VAL A 29 -33.64 -40.94 4.02
CA VAL A 29 -32.18 -41.10 3.85
C VAL A 29 -31.48 -39.74 3.77
N PHE A 30 -32.07 -38.77 3.07
CA PHE A 30 -31.52 -37.42 2.95
C PHE A 30 -31.54 -36.68 4.30
N ILE A 31 -32.65 -36.78 5.05
CA ILE A 31 -32.75 -36.24 6.40
C ILE A 31 -31.73 -36.92 7.30
N GLY A 32 -31.68 -38.25 7.33
CA GLY A 32 -30.70 -39.01 8.13
C GLY A 32 -29.25 -38.64 7.83
N ALA A 33 -28.89 -38.48 6.55
CA ALA A 33 -27.57 -38.03 6.13
C ALA A 33 -27.28 -36.58 6.58
N LYS A 34 -28.27 -35.68 6.54
CA LYS A 34 -28.16 -34.32 7.06
C LYS A 34 -28.03 -34.29 8.58
N THR A 35 -28.75 -35.14 9.32
CA THR A 35 -28.63 -35.23 10.78
C THR A 35 -27.28 -35.80 11.21
N LEU A 36 -26.78 -36.84 10.52
CA LEU A 36 -25.45 -37.39 10.74
C LEU A 36 -24.35 -36.37 10.45
N ASN A 37 -24.46 -35.63 9.34
CA ASN A 37 -23.51 -34.56 9.02
C ASN A 37 -23.55 -33.42 10.06
N ALA A 38 -24.74 -33.07 10.56
CA ALA A 38 -24.88 -32.06 11.62
C ALA A 38 -24.28 -32.52 12.95
N ILE A 39 -24.43 -33.80 13.32
CA ILE A 39 -23.85 -34.37 14.55
C ILE A 39 -22.32 -34.46 14.46
N VAL A 40 -21.77 -34.85 13.31
CA VAL A 40 -20.31 -34.91 13.09
C VAL A 40 -19.69 -33.51 13.07
N ASN A 41 -20.41 -32.50 12.60
CA ASN A 41 -19.94 -31.10 12.61
C ASN A 41 -20.26 -30.34 13.92
N PHE A 42 -20.91 -30.98 14.90
CA PHE A 42 -21.33 -30.32 16.15
C PHE A 42 -20.16 -29.99 17.10
N ASP A 43 -18.96 -30.52 16.82
CA ASP A 43 -17.73 -30.25 17.59
C ASP A 43 -17.08 -28.87 17.28
N THR A 44 -17.71 -28.02 16.47
CA THR A 44 -17.13 -26.71 16.06
C THR A 44 -17.80 -25.47 16.67
N ILE A 45 -18.74 -25.63 17.62
CA ILE A 45 -19.40 -24.47 18.27
C ILE A 45 -19.34 -24.61 19.80
N SER A 46 -18.14 -24.77 20.33
CA SER A 46 -17.84 -24.37 21.70
C SER A 46 -16.35 -24.09 21.75
N GLU A 47 -15.94 -22.85 21.45
CA GLU A 47 -14.67 -22.37 22.00
C GLU A 47 -14.81 -22.54 23.52
N PRO A 48 -13.98 -23.37 24.18
CA PRO A 48 -14.03 -23.47 25.63
C PRO A 48 -13.86 -22.05 26.17
N ALA A 49 -14.70 -21.65 27.14
CA ALA A 49 -14.59 -20.36 27.80
C ALA A 49 -13.16 -20.21 28.30
N SER A 50 -12.33 -19.52 27.52
CA SER A 50 -10.92 -19.39 27.81
C SER A 50 -10.80 -18.24 28.78
N ASN A 51 -10.35 -18.54 30.00
CA ASN A 51 -10.05 -17.53 31.00
C ASN A 51 -8.92 -16.66 30.44
N THR A 52 -9.28 -15.58 29.76
CA THR A 52 -8.32 -14.69 29.10
C THR A 52 -8.69 -13.22 29.27
N ILE A 53 -7.67 -12.37 29.25
CA ILE A 53 -7.82 -10.92 29.11
C ILE A 53 -7.13 -10.52 27.81
N SER A 54 -7.86 -9.81 26.95
CA SER A 54 -7.33 -9.20 25.73
C SER A 54 -7.13 -7.71 25.96
N VAL A 55 -5.94 -7.21 25.64
CA VAL A 55 -5.58 -5.79 25.77
C VAL A 55 -4.93 -5.28 24.50
N GLN A 56 -5.10 -3.99 24.26
CA GLN A 56 -4.41 -3.27 23.20
C GLN A 56 -3.47 -2.24 23.79
N GLY A 57 -2.28 -2.14 23.21
CA GLY A 57 -1.28 -1.13 23.51
C GLY A 57 -0.89 -0.36 22.25
N GLU A 58 -0.68 0.93 22.41
CA GLU A 58 -0.22 1.85 21.40
C GLU A 58 1.16 2.36 21.82
N GLY A 59 2.10 2.33 20.88
CA GLY A 59 3.41 2.93 21.04
C GLY A 59 3.60 4.00 19.99
N LYS A 60 3.91 5.21 20.42
CA LYS A 60 4.14 6.36 19.56
C LYS A 60 5.55 6.89 19.79
N ILE A 61 6.32 7.01 18.72
CA ILE A 61 7.63 7.67 18.73
C ILE A 61 7.63 8.75 17.66
N SER A 62 7.95 9.98 18.07
CA SER A 62 8.19 11.10 17.16
C SER A 62 9.68 11.16 16.84
N ALA A 63 10.02 11.12 15.56
CA ALA A 63 11.39 11.20 15.10
C ALA A 63 11.52 12.26 13.99
N ALA A 64 12.55 13.10 14.10
CA ALA A 64 12.92 13.98 13.01
C ALA A 64 13.46 13.14 11.84
N PRO A 65 13.11 13.46 10.58
CA PRO A 65 13.70 12.80 9.42
C PRO A 65 15.22 13.03 9.40
N ASP A 66 15.96 12.05 8.89
CA ASP A 66 17.43 12.08 8.78
C ASP A 66 17.92 12.01 7.34
N ILE A 67 17.03 11.72 6.38
CA ILE A 67 17.32 11.75 4.95
C ILE A 67 16.25 12.51 4.15
N ALA A 68 16.65 13.04 3.01
CA ALA A 68 15.75 13.52 1.97
C ALA A 68 15.85 12.64 0.73
N LEU A 69 14.72 12.20 0.21
CA LEU A 69 14.62 11.47 -1.05
C LEU A 69 14.19 12.44 -2.16
N ILE A 70 15.02 12.54 -3.19
CA ILE A 70 14.74 13.32 -4.39
C ILE A 70 14.76 12.35 -5.56
N SER A 71 13.84 12.50 -6.51
CA SER A 71 13.97 11.82 -7.80
C SER A 71 13.88 12.81 -8.94
N PHE A 72 14.54 12.49 -10.03
CA PHE A 72 14.47 13.31 -11.23
C PHE A 72 14.39 12.44 -12.48
N THR A 73 13.66 12.94 -13.48
CA THR A 73 13.49 12.25 -14.75
C THR A 73 14.09 13.10 -15.87
N VAL A 74 14.95 12.46 -16.68
CA VAL A 74 15.47 13.04 -17.92
C VAL A 74 14.80 12.33 -19.07
N SER A 75 14.21 13.10 -19.99
CA SER A 75 13.55 12.56 -21.19
C SER A 75 14.02 13.34 -22.41
N GLU A 76 14.60 12.64 -23.39
CA GLU A 76 15.14 13.21 -24.61
C GLU A 76 14.64 12.47 -25.85
N ASN A 77 14.69 13.16 -26.98
CA ASN A 77 14.30 12.63 -28.26
C ASN A 77 15.52 12.44 -29.17
N GLY A 78 15.46 11.45 -30.05
CA GLY A 78 16.47 11.20 -31.07
C GLY A 78 15.87 10.67 -32.36
N ASP A 79 16.61 10.77 -33.46
CA ASP A 79 16.21 10.26 -34.78
C ASP A 79 16.16 8.73 -34.77
N ASN A 80 17.06 8.11 -34.01
CA ASN A 80 17.04 6.70 -33.70
C ASN A 80 17.11 6.46 -32.18
N SER A 81 16.96 5.20 -31.77
CA SER A 81 16.97 4.81 -30.35
C SER A 81 18.31 5.11 -29.67
N ALA A 82 19.46 4.93 -30.34
CA ALA A 82 20.77 5.20 -29.75
C ALA A 82 20.97 6.69 -29.49
N ASP A 83 20.61 7.55 -30.45
CA ASP A 83 20.73 9.01 -30.30
C ASP A 83 19.92 9.53 -29.10
N ALA A 84 18.70 9.00 -28.91
CA ALA A 84 17.85 9.37 -27.78
C ALA A 84 18.47 8.97 -26.44
N GLN A 85 19.04 7.76 -26.37
CA GLN A 85 19.68 7.24 -25.16
C GLN A 85 20.97 7.99 -24.82
N ASP A 86 21.80 8.30 -25.82
CA ASP A 86 23.03 9.08 -25.64
C ASP A 86 22.73 10.50 -25.13
N ALA A 87 21.65 11.12 -25.63
CA ALA A 87 21.20 12.43 -25.15
C ALA A 87 20.78 12.39 -23.67
N VAL A 88 20.02 11.38 -23.26
CA VAL A 88 19.66 11.15 -21.84
C VAL A 88 20.92 10.92 -20.99
N ALA A 89 21.80 10.01 -21.43
CA ALA A 89 23.01 9.64 -20.70
C ALA A 89 23.94 10.85 -20.48
N LYS A 90 24.07 11.72 -21.48
CA LYS A 90 24.88 12.94 -21.38
C LYS A 90 24.34 13.90 -20.31
N LYS A 91 23.02 14.15 -20.28
CA LYS A 91 22.41 15.02 -19.26
C LYS A 91 22.50 14.42 -17.86
N ILE A 92 22.26 13.12 -17.72
CA ILE A 92 22.41 12.43 -16.43
C ILE A 92 23.85 12.50 -15.96
N LYS A 93 24.84 12.31 -16.83
CA LYS A 93 26.26 12.41 -16.46
C LYS A 93 26.59 13.79 -15.86
N VAL A 94 26.12 14.88 -16.48
CA VAL A 94 26.31 16.24 -15.96
C VAL A 94 25.66 16.40 -14.58
N ALA A 95 24.43 15.91 -14.40
CA ALA A 95 23.76 15.95 -13.10
C ALA A 95 24.52 15.16 -12.03
N LEU A 96 24.97 13.94 -12.35
CA LEU A 96 25.74 13.09 -11.43
C LEU A 96 27.10 13.69 -11.05
N GLU A 97 27.78 14.35 -11.99
CA GLU A 97 29.02 15.08 -11.72
C GLU A 97 28.78 16.24 -10.73
N GLY A 98 27.68 16.98 -10.89
CA GLY A 98 27.26 17.99 -9.93
C GLY A 98 27.00 17.41 -8.52
N LEU A 99 26.28 16.29 -8.44
CA LEU A 99 25.99 15.62 -7.16
C LEU A 99 27.24 15.09 -6.46
N LYS A 100 28.23 14.61 -7.22
CA LYS A 100 29.55 14.21 -6.68
C LYS A 100 30.27 15.38 -6.02
N GLY A 101 30.14 16.60 -6.56
CA GLY A 101 30.66 17.82 -5.95
C GLY A 101 30.08 18.09 -4.54
N LEU A 102 28.87 17.61 -4.28
CA LEU A 102 28.18 17.70 -2.99
C LEU A 102 28.43 16.50 -2.07
N LYS A 103 29.37 15.61 -2.42
CA LYS A 103 29.75 14.41 -1.64
C LYS A 103 28.60 13.42 -1.44
N ILE A 104 27.62 13.39 -2.34
CA ILE A 104 26.62 12.31 -2.36
C ILE A 104 27.32 11.01 -2.76
N ALA A 105 27.16 9.96 -1.95
CA ALA A 105 27.81 8.68 -2.21
C ALA A 105 27.13 7.96 -3.38
N ASP A 106 27.91 7.23 -4.20
CA ASP A 106 27.37 6.48 -5.34
C ASP A 106 26.30 5.44 -4.90
N LYS A 107 26.41 4.88 -3.69
CA LYS A 107 25.41 3.96 -3.11
C LYS A 107 24.05 4.61 -2.81
N ASP A 108 24.03 5.94 -2.66
CA ASP A 108 22.85 6.73 -2.36
C ASP A 108 22.20 7.27 -3.65
N ILE A 109 22.73 6.90 -4.83
CA ILE A 109 22.18 7.20 -6.14
C ILE A 109 21.81 5.88 -6.82
N LYS A 110 20.58 5.77 -7.32
CA LYS A 110 20.14 4.60 -8.08
C LYS A 110 19.26 4.99 -9.25
N THR A 111 19.29 4.19 -10.31
CA THR A 111 18.31 4.30 -11.38
C THR A 111 16.98 3.73 -10.90
N GLY A 112 15.93 4.55 -10.93
CA GLY A 112 14.57 4.13 -10.59
C GLY A 112 13.87 3.43 -11.76
N SER A 113 13.84 4.09 -12.92
CA SER A 113 13.22 3.54 -14.14
C SER A 113 13.98 3.96 -15.39
N TYR A 114 13.90 3.16 -16.44
CA TYR A 114 14.47 3.43 -17.74
C TYR A 114 13.51 2.93 -18.82
N SER A 115 13.26 3.76 -19.83
CA SER A 115 12.34 3.42 -20.90
C SER A 115 12.72 4.09 -22.21
N VAL A 116 12.46 3.41 -23.32
CA VAL A 116 12.66 3.93 -24.67
C VAL A 116 11.47 3.51 -25.51
N TYR A 117 10.83 4.48 -26.16
CA TYR A 117 9.65 4.23 -26.98
C TYR A 117 9.76 4.92 -28.35
N PRO A 118 9.27 4.28 -29.41
CA PRO A 118 9.18 4.92 -30.72
C PRO A 118 8.15 6.05 -30.69
N ARG A 119 8.47 7.14 -31.39
CA ARG A 119 7.55 8.24 -31.68
C ARG A 119 6.96 8.04 -33.06
N TYR A 120 5.64 8.11 -33.16
CA TYR A 120 4.93 7.99 -34.43
C TYR A 120 4.49 9.35 -34.95
N ALA A 121 4.41 9.50 -36.27
CA ALA A 121 3.82 10.66 -36.90
C ALA A 121 2.37 10.83 -36.44
N ASN A 122 1.97 12.05 -36.08
CA ASN A 122 0.58 12.35 -35.75
C ASN A 122 -0.28 12.13 -37.01
N GLN A 123 -1.31 11.28 -36.89
CA GLN A 123 -2.30 11.15 -37.96
C GLN A 123 -3.12 12.44 -38.04
N GLN A 124 -3.46 12.84 -39.27
CA GLN A 124 -4.19 14.07 -39.51
C GLN A 124 -5.60 13.94 -38.93
N PRO A 125 -6.08 14.92 -38.13
CA PRO A 125 -7.38 14.83 -37.49
C PRO A 125 -8.50 14.74 -38.53
N CYS A 126 -9.44 13.82 -38.31
CA CYS A 126 -10.64 13.69 -39.11
C CYS A 126 -11.57 14.87 -38.87
N TYR A 127 -11.80 15.70 -39.88
CA TYR A 127 -12.80 16.77 -39.83
C TYR A 127 -14.12 16.31 -40.46
N ALA A 128 -15.25 16.69 -39.85
CA ALA A 128 -16.57 16.41 -40.38
C ALA A 128 -16.74 17.02 -41.78
N GLY A 129 -17.10 16.20 -42.77
CA GLY A 129 -17.22 16.61 -44.18
C GLY A 129 -15.97 16.35 -45.04
N GLN A 130 -14.88 15.80 -44.47
CA GLN A 130 -13.73 15.33 -45.24
C GLN A 130 -13.49 13.82 -45.03
N PRO A 131 -13.04 13.07 -46.05
CA PRO A 131 -12.69 11.67 -45.88
C PRO A 131 -11.51 11.54 -44.91
N CYS A 132 -11.70 10.74 -43.85
CA CYS A 132 -10.64 10.36 -42.93
C CYS A 132 -9.53 9.61 -43.68
N VAL A 133 -8.35 10.22 -43.79
CA VAL A 133 -7.17 9.55 -44.34
C VAL A 133 -6.34 9.02 -43.17
N TYR A 134 -6.56 7.76 -42.81
CA TYR A 134 -5.69 7.05 -41.87
C TYR A 134 -4.44 6.59 -42.63
N GLY A 135 -3.36 7.37 -42.57
CA GLY A 135 -2.05 6.97 -43.08
C GLY A 135 -1.40 5.90 -42.20
N GLU A 136 -0.46 5.14 -42.76
CA GLU A 136 0.38 4.22 -41.99
C GLU A 136 1.12 4.97 -40.85
N GLN A 137 1.12 4.39 -39.65
CA GLN A 137 1.87 4.94 -38.52
C GLN A 137 3.38 4.80 -38.78
N LYS A 138 3.98 5.87 -39.31
CA LYS A 138 5.43 5.94 -39.54
C LYS A 138 6.14 6.36 -38.26
N ILE A 139 7.19 5.63 -37.89
CA ILE A 139 8.10 6.05 -36.83
C ILE A 139 8.86 7.27 -37.33
N VAL A 140 8.82 8.36 -36.55
CA VAL A 140 9.50 9.63 -36.83
C VAL A 140 10.65 9.92 -35.87
N GLY A 141 10.89 9.02 -34.92
CA GLY A 141 12.00 9.11 -33.98
C GLY A 141 11.77 8.23 -32.75
N PHE A 142 12.55 8.46 -31.72
CA PHE A 142 12.47 7.76 -30.44
C PHE A 142 12.51 8.76 -29.28
N THR A 143 11.89 8.40 -28.17
CA THR A 143 12.02 9.09 -26.88
C THR A 143 12.63 8.11 -25.91
N ALA A 144 13.74 8.50 -25.28
CA ALA A 144 14.32 7.79 -24.15
C ALA A 144 14.03 8.58 -22.87
N SER A 145 13.75 7.89 -21.77
CA SER A 145 13.46 8.48 -20.47
C SER A 145 14.12 7.66 -19.38
N GLN A 146 14.80 8.31 -18.45
CA GLN A 146 15.41 7.68 -17.29
C GLN A 146 15.11 8.48 -16.03
N THR A 147 14.68 7.79 -14.99
CA THR A 147 14.47 8.35 -13.66
C THR A 147 15.61 7.91 -12.74
N VAL A 148 16.18 8.85 -12.01
CA VAL A 148 17.22 8.63 -11.01
C VAL A 148 16.67 9.04 -9.65
N GLU A 149 16.89 8.20 -8.65
CA GLU A 149 16.59 8.47 -7.25
C GLU A 149 17.89 8.79 -6.51
N VAL A 150 17.84 9.83 -5.69
CA VAL A 150 18.97 10.36 -4.92
C VAL A 150 18.54 10.43 -3.45
N LYS A 151 19.30 9.75 -2.60
CA LYS A 151 19.19 9.82 -1.15
C LYS A 151 20.20 10.85 -0.63
N VAL A 152 19.70 11.89 0.01
CA VAL A 152 20.50 12.95 0.62
C VAL A 152 20.50 12.74 2.12
N ARG A 153 21.66 12.38 2.69
CA ARG A 153 21.82 12.15 4.14
C ARG A 153 22.06 13.41 4.95
N ALA A 154 22.59 14.45 4.32
CA ALA A 154 22.70 15.77 4.92
C ALA A 154 21.45 16.57 4.51
N ILE A 155 20.38 16.48 5.30
CA ILE A 155 19.10 17.13 4.99
C ILE A 155 19.27 18.63 4.70
N ASP A 156 20.14 19.32 5.44
CA ASP A 156 20.42 20.74 5.26
C ASP A 156 21.02 21.07 3.88
N GLU A 157 21.64 20.09 3.22
CA GLU A 157 22.23 20.23 1.88
C GLU A 157 21.23 19.97 0.75
N THR A 158 19.99 19.59 1.08
CA THR A 158 18.92 19.26 0.10
C THR A 158 18.65 20.43 -0.84
N GLY A 159 18.62 21.67 -0.32
CA GLY A 159 18.44 22.87 -1.14
C GLY A 159 19.56 23.06 -2.18
N LYS A 160 20.82 22.76 -1.80
CA LYS A 160 21.97 22.82 -2.71
C LYS A 160 21.90 21.72 -3.77
N VAL A 161 21.47 20.52 -3.39
CA VAL A 161 21.24 19.41 -4.32
C VAL A 161 20.21 19.80 -5.39
N LEU A 162 19.07 20.38 -4.99
CA LEU A 162 18.05 20.86 -5.93
C LEU A 162 18.60 21.95 -6.86
N SER A 163 19.39 22.88 -6.33
CA SER A 163 20.02 23.94 -7.14
C SER A 163 20.95 23.35 -8.20
N VAL A 164 21.84 22.43 -7.81
CA VAL A 164 22.79 21.79 -8.72
C VAL A 164 22.07 21.00 -9.82
N LEU A 165 20.99 20.29 -9.49
CA LEU A 165 20.18 19.58 -10.47
C LEU A 165 19.48 20.57 -11.44
N GLY A 166 18.94 21.66 -10.92
CA GLY A 166 18.34 22.72 -11.75
C GLY A 166 19.36 23.36 -12.69
N ASP A 167 20.57 23.66 -12.20
CA ASP A 167 21.65 24.26 -12.98
C ASP A 167 22.21 23.27 -14.03
N ALA A 168 22.11 21.96 -13.79
CA ALA A 168 22.39 20.89 -14.76
C ALA A 168 21.30 20.73 -15.84
N GLY A 169 20.23 21.55 -15.80
CA GLY A 169 19.14 21.53 -16.78
C GLY A 169 18.11 20.43 -16.54
N ILE A 170 18.05 19.89 -15.32
CA ILE A 170 17.03 18.92 -14.91
C ILE A 170 15.76 19.67 -14.53
N SER A 171 14.69 19.46 -15.30
CA SER A 171 13.42 20.18 -15.14
C SER A 171 12.32 19.35 -14.47
N ASN A 172 12.42 18.01 -14.52
CA ASN A 172 11.44 17.12 -13.91
C ASN A 172 12.00 16.56 -12.60
N LEU A 173 11.82 17.33 -11.53
CA LEU A 173 12.22 17.00 -10.17
C LEU A 173 10.98 16.64 -9.35
N ASN A 174 11.07 15.57 -8.55
CA ASN A 174 10.08 15.16 -7.59
C ASN A 174 10.71 15.09 -6.19
N GLY A 175 9.94 15.51 -5.18
CA GLY A 175 10.44 15.70 -3.82
C GLY A 175 10.94 17.13 -3.57
N PRO A 176 11.68 17.37 -2.47
CA PRO A 176 12.24 16.37 -1.56
C PRO A 176 11.20 15.77 -0.62
N ASN A 177 11.29 14.47 -0.39
CA ASN A 177 10.52 13.77 0.64
C ASN A 177 11.42 13.46 1.84
N PHE A 178 11.14 14.08 2.98
CA PHE A 178 11.90 13.90 4.21
C PHE A 178 11.42 12.67 4.97
N THR A 179 12.33 11.73 5.23
CA THR A 179 12.01 10.45 5.86
C THR A 179 13.17 9.96 6.72
N LEU A 180 12.99 8.79 7.33
CA LEU A 180 14.00 8.09 8.10
C LEU A 180 14.73 7.07 7.20
N ASP A 181 16.06 6.96 7.34
CA ASP A 181 16.87 5.95 6.64
C ASP A 181 16.57 4.55 7.17
N ASP A 182 16.34 4.44 8.47
CA ASP A 182 15.95 3.21 9.16
C ASP A 182 14.64 3.41 9.96
N PRO A 183 13.47 3.36 9.29
CA PRO A 183 12.19 3.43 9.98
C PRO A 183 11.91 2.19 10.83
N ASP A 184 12.61 1.06 10.59
CA ASP A 184 12.39 -0.18 11.32
C ASP A 184 13.00 -0.13 12.72
N ALA A 185 14.15 0.53 12.89
CA ALA A 185 14.72 0.82 14.20
C ALA A 185 13.73 1.64 15.07
N VAL A 186 13.17 2.72 14.52
CA VAL A 186 12.21 3.57 15.24
C VAL A 186 10.89 2.83 15.50
N ARG A 187 10.42 1.99 14.57
CA ARG A 187 9.27 1.09 14.81
C ARG A 187 9.55 0.10 15.93
N ALA A 188 10.76 -0.43 16.05
CA ALA A 188 11.12 -1.35 17.13
C ALA A 188 11.05 -0.67 18.50
N GLU A 189 11.38 0.62 18.58
CA GLU A 189 11.20 1.42 19.80
C GLU A 189 9.73 1.66 20.11
N ALA A 190 8.94 2.07 19.12
CA ALA A 190 7.49 2.22 19.26
C ALA A 190 6.83 0.92 19.72
N ARG A 191 7.21 -0.23 19.14
CA ARG A 191 6.72 -1.56 19.56
C ARG A 191 7.02 -1.85 21.02
N LYS A 192 8.21 -1.50 21.52
CA LYS A 192 8.56 -1.71 22.93
C LYS A 192 7.63 -0.92 23.86
N GLU A 193 7.31 0.32 23.52
CA GLU A 193 6.38 1.12 24.32
C GLU A 193 4.94 0.57 24.24
N ALA A 194 4.50 0.15 23.05
CA ALA A 194 3.19 -0.48 22.85
C ALA A 194 3.02 -1.74 23.72
N ILE A 195 4.03 -2.61 23.74
CA ILE A 195 4.03 -3.84 24.55
C ILE A 195 4.04 -3.51 26.05
N LYS A 196 4.79 -2.49 26.45
CA LYS A 196 4.86 -2.03 27.85
C LYS A 196 3.50 -1.49 28.31
N GLU A 197 2.83 -0.69 27.48
CA GLU A 197 1.49 -0.17 27.76
C GLU A 197 0.46 -1.30 27.84
N ALA A 198 0.43 -2.22 26.86
CA ALA A 198 -0.45 -3.38 26.88
C ALA A 198 -0.24 -4.22 28.16
N ARG A 199 1.02 -4.46 28.56
CA ARG A 199 1.35 -5.17 29.78
C ARG A 199 0.85 -4.44 31.04
N ALA A 200 0.97 -3.12 31.09
CA ALA A 200 0.47 -2.32 32.21
C ALA A 200 -1.07 -2.42 32.32
N LYS A 201 -1.79 -2.27 31.21
CA LYS A 201 -3.25 -2.44 31.13
C LYS A 201 -3.69 -3.83 31.58
N ALA A 202 -3.01 -4.88 31.11
CA ALA A 202 -3.34 -6.25 31.51
C ALA A 202 -3.17 -6.46 33.02
N LYS A 203 -2.07 -5.96 33.61
CA LYS A 203 -1.83 -6.06 35.05
C LYS A 203 -2.90 -5.33 35.86
N GLN A 204 -3.30 -4.14 35.42
CA GLN A 204 -4.36 -3.37 36.06
C GLN A 204 -5.70 -4.13 36.00
N LEU A 205 -6.12 -4.58 34.82
CA LEU A 205 -7.35 -5.34 34.65
C LEU A 205 -7.37 -6.63 35.49
N ALA A 206 -6.25 -7.35 35.53
CA ALA A 206 -6.15 -8.55 36.36
C ALA A 206 -6.31 -8.24 37.85
N SER A 207 -5.71 -7.14 38.33
CA SER A 207 -5.88 -6.66 39.70
C SER A 207 -7.33 -6.27 40.01
N ASP A 208 -7.97 -5.53 39.12
CA ASP A 208 -9.35 -5.05 39.29
C ASP A 208 -10.36 -6.20 39.27
N LEU A 209 -10.08 -7.26 38.51
CA LEU A 209 -10.88 -8.49 38.44
C LEU A 209 -10.55 -9.51 39.53
N GLY A 210 -9.50 -9.28 40.35
CA GLY A 210 -9.07 -10.20 41.39
C GLY A 210 -8.46 -11.51 40.87
N VAL A 211 -7.96 -11.52 39.64
CA VAL A 211 -7.36 -12.69 38.96
C VAL A 211 -5.86 -12.51 38.77
N ARG A 212 -5.15 -13.58 38.42
CA ARG A 212 -3.71 -13.55 38.14
C ARG A 212 -3.43 -13.89 36.69
N ILE A 213 -2.53 -13.13 36.07
CA ILE A 213 -1.98 -13.43 34.73
C ILE A 213 -1.04 -14.63 34.85
N VAL A 214 -1.21 -15.61 33.96
CA VAL A 214 -0.38 -16.82 33.86
C VAL A 214 0.71 -16.64 32.80
N ARG A 215 0.30 -16.42 31.54
CA ARG A 215 1.20 -16.29 30.38
C ARG A 215 0.51 -15.55 29.23
N VAL A 216 1.30 -15.12 28.26
CA VAL A 216 0.78 -14.65 26.96
C VAL A 216 0.32 -15.88 26.16
N VAL A 217 -0.89 -15.82 25.60
CA VAL A 217 -1.45 -16.86 24.72
C VAL A 217 -1.49 -16.44 23.27
N ASN A 218 -1.61 -15.14 23.00
CA ASN A 218 -1.58 -14.61 21.65
C ASN A 218 -0.94 -13.22 21.62
N TYR A 219 -0.21 -12.94 20.54
CA TYR A 219 0.31 -11.62 20.21
C TYR A 219 -0.02 -11.35 18.76
N SER A 220 -0.65 -10.21 18.48
CA SER A 220 -0.75 -9.68 17.13
C SER A 220 -0.30 -8.23 17.10
N GLU A 221 0.35 -7.87 16.00
CA GLU A 221 0.74 -6.52 15.67
C GLU A 221 0.02 -6.18 14.38
N ASN A 222 -0.89 -5.22 14.44
CA ASN A 222 -1.52 -4.74 13.22
C ASN A 222 -0.57 -3.72 12.59
N GLY A 223 -0.13 -4.04 11.37
CA GLY A 223 0.92 -3.33 10.65
C GLY A 223 0.70 -1.82 10.61
N ALA A 224 1.77 -1.12 10.97
CA ALA A 224 1.92 0.32 10.95
C ALA A 224 1.48 0.92 9.61
N TYR A 225 0.70 2.01 9.68
CA TYR A 225 0.55 2.91 8.54
C TYR A 225 1.94 3.45 8.15
N PRO A 226 2.19 3.78 6.86
CA PRO A 226 3.37 4.55 6.47
C PRO A 226 3.49 5.78 7.39
N PRO A 227 4.70 6.17 7.82
CA PRO A 227 4.87 7.39 8.61
C PRO A 227 4.17 8.54 7.90
N MET A 228 3.17 9.13 8.56
CA MET A 228 2.40 10.24 8.02
C MET A 228 3.13 11.53 8.39
N PRO A 229 3.50 12.37 7.42
CA PRO A 229 4.15 13.65 7.71
C PRO A 229 3.23 14.50 8.58
N TYR A 230 3.73 14.98 9.72
CA TYR A 230 2.98 15.90 10.56
C TYR A 230 3.37 17.34 10.19
N PHE A 231 2.52 18.01 9.41
CA PHE A 231 2.69 19.43 9.15
C PHE A 231 2.19 20.23 10.35
N LYS A 232 3.11 20.84 11.11
CA LYS A 232 2.75 21.93 12.03
C LYS A 232 2.25 23.09 11.17
N ASN A 233 0.99 23.48 11.37
CA ASN A 233 0.40 24.66 10.72
C ASN A 233 1.02 25.94 11.31
N ASP A 234 2.26 26.25 10.95
CA ASP A 234 2.78 27.60 11.07
C ASP A 234 2.34 28.37 9.83
N MET A 235 1.12 28.89 9.91
CA MET A 235 0.58 29.83 8.95
C MET A 235 1.29 31.18 9.15
N MET A 236 1.69 31.79 8.03
CA MET A 236 2.07 33.20 7.81
C MET A 236 3.58 33.52 7.74
N ALA A 237 4.09 33.66 6.51
CA ALA A 237 4.49 34.97 5.95
C ALA A 237 5.03 34.80 4.53
N ALA A 238 4.15 34.88 3.52
CA ALA A 238 4.56 35.15 2.15
C ALA A 238 4.80 36.65 2.01
N GLY A 239 6.05 37.06 1.74
CA GLY A 239 6.38 38.44 1.50
C GLY A 239 7.76 38.63 0.88
N SER A 240 7.75 39.19 -0.33
CA SER A 240 8.84 39.88 -1.04
C SER A 240 9.84 39.03 -1.83
N ALA A 241 9.95 39.37 -3.12
CA ALA A 241 11.05 38.97 -3.99
C ALA A 241 12.38 39.57 -3.48
N ALA A 242 13.35 38.71 -3.20
CA ALA A 242 14.74 39.01 -2.88
C ALA A 242 15.62 37.82 -3.34
N PRO A 243 16.97 37.95 -3.37
CA PRO A 243 17.88 37.11 -4.18
C PRO A 243 17.82 35.63 -3.81
N ARG A 244 18.32 34.74 -4.69
CA ARG A 244 18.34 33.28 -4.53
C ARG A 244 19.08 32.86 -3.26
N GLU A 245 18.39 32.92 -2.13
CA GLU A 245 18.76 32.31 -0.86
C GLU A 245 18.63 30.78 -1.01
N GLU A 246 19.46 30.04 -0.27
CA GLU A 246 19.37 28.58 -0.22
C GLU A 246 17.94 28.17 0.11
N ILE A 247 17.40 27.24 -0.68
CA ILE A 247 16.01 26.77 -0.51
C ILE A 247 15.92 26.12 0.87
N ALA A 248 15.38 26.86 1.85
CA ALA A 248 15.16 26.35 3.20
C ALA A 248 13.92 25.45 3.17
N LEU A 249 14.12 24.16 3.48
CA LEU A 249 13.07 23.14 3.40
C LEU A 249 12.81 22.59 4.80
N PRO A 250 11.80 23.11 5.53
CA PRO A 250 11.47 22.60 6.85
C PRO A 250 10.96 21.16 6.75
N ALA A 251 11.68 20.23 7.38
CA ALA A 251 11.45 18.79 7.23
C ALA A 251 10.34 18.23 8.13
N GLY A 252 9.89 18.97 9.15
CA GLY A 252 8.87 18.54 10.11
C GLY A 252 9.33 17.38 11.01
N GLU A 253 8.40 16.80 11.78
CA GLU A 253 8.61 15.58 12.56
C GLU A 253 7.67 14.48 12.04
N ASN A 254 8.14 13.22 12.06
CA ASN A 254 7.37 12.05 11.65
C ASN A 254 6.97 11.24 12.88
N ASP A 255 5.67 10.97 13.02
CA ASP A 255 5.14 10.09 14.06
C ASP A 255 5.05 8.65 13.54
N ILE A 256 5.69 7.72 14.25
CA ILE A 256 5.57 6.29 14.04
C ILE A 256 4.70 5.71 15.16
N ILE A 257 3.56 5.15 14.77
CA ILE A 257 2.57 4.54 15.67
C ILE A 257 2.54 3.03 15.42
N VAL A 258 2.68 2.26 16.49
CA VAL A 258 2.58 0.78 16.49
C VAL A 258 1.47 0.37 17.45
N ASN A 259 0.52 -0.42 16.94
CA ASN A 259 -0.58 -0.98 17.72
C ASN A 259 -0.38 -2.48 17.90
N VAL A 260 -0.36 -2.93 19.15
CA VAL A 260 -0.24 -4.35 19.51
C VAL A 260 -1.50 -4.80 20.25
N SER A 261 -1.92 -6.03 19.98
CA SER A 261 -2.96 -6.74 20.73
C SER A 261 -2.32 -7.94 21.40
N VAL A 262 -2.52 -8.06 22.71
CA VAL A 262 -1.95 -9.15 23.50
C VAL A 262 -3.05 -9.81 24.30
N VAL A 263 -3.15 -11.12 24.18
CA VAL A 263 -4.09 -11.94 24.95
C VAL A 263 -3.31 -12.71 26.00
N TYR A 264 -3.77 -12.62 27.24
CA TYR A 264 -3.19 -13.28 28.41
C TYR A 264 -4.13 -14.33 28.95
N GLU A 265 -3.61 -15.48 29.36
CA GLU A 265 -4.34 -16.46 30.17
C GLU A 265 -4.39 -15.98 31.63
N ILE A 266 -5.55 -16.13 32.27
CA ILE A 266 -5.80 -15.73 33.66
C ILE A 266 -6.34 -16.90 34.50
N ARG A 267 -6.15 -16.80 35.82
CA ARG A 267 -6.63 -17.77 36.80
C ARG A 267 -6.96 -17.15 38.16
#